data_AF-C5ZV26-F1
#
_entry.id   AF-C5ZV26-F1
#
_cell.length_a   1.000
_cell.length_b   1.000
_cell.length_c   1.000
_cell.angle_alpha   90.00
_cell.angle_beta   90.00
_cell.angle_gamma   90.00
#
_symmetry.space_group_name_H-M   'P 1'
#
loop_
_entity.id
_entity.type
_entity.pdbx_description
1 polymer ?
#
loop_
_entity_poly.entity_id
_entity_poly.type
_entity_poly.pdbx_seq_one_letter_code
_entity_poly.pdbx_strand_id
1 'polypeptide(L)' 'MDNLVEDGIIDSMEIMSLMQEIETHYGVFIDFDYITPENLRNFQSISAMIESIKNQ' A
#
# COMPACT_ATOMS: atom_id res chain seq x y z
N MET A 1 0.16 16.57 -0.10
CA MET A 1 0.94 16.82 1.15
C MET A 1 0.25 15.97 2.21
N ASP A 2 0.12 14.67 1.95
CA ASP A 2 -0.79 13.83 2.70
C ASP A 2 0.01 12.60 3.06
N ASN A 3 0.11 12.33 4.37
CA ASN A 3 0.73 11.13 4.87
C ASN A 3 -0.36 10.31 5.56
N LEU A 4 -0.90 9.33 4.86
CA LEU A 4 -2.04 8.53 5.31
C LEU A 4 -1.77 7.89 6.69
N VAL A 5 -0.52 7.50 6.96
CA VAL A 5 -0.12 6.86 8.22
C VAL A 5 0.14 7.90 9.31
N GLU A 6 0.96 8.93 9.04
CA GLU A 6 1.29 9.95 10.06
C GLU A 6 0.10 10.83 10.45
N ASP A 7 -0.79 11.11 9.49
CA ASP A 7 -2.00 11.90 9.71
C ASP A 7 -3.11 11.08 10.41
N GLY A 8 -2.86 9.79 10.68
CA GLY A 8 -3.80 8.90 11.34
C GLY A 8 -5.04 8.58 10.52
N ILE A 9 -4.94 8.69 9.19
CA ILE A 9 -6.02 8.39 8.25
C ILE A 9 -6.19 6.87 8.09
N ILE A 10 -5.08 6.13 8.14
CA ILE A 10 -5.07 4.67 8.15
C ILE A 10 -4.30 4.14 9.36
N ASP A 11 -4.87 3.14 10.03
CA ASP A 11 -4.22 2.39 11.09
C ASP A 11 -3.69 1.02 10.60
N SER A 12 -3.14 0.23 11.53
CA SER A 12 -2.55 -1.08 11.19
C SER A 12 -3.58 -2.11 10.68
N MET A 13 -4.84 -2.03 11.09
CA MET A 13 -5.89 -2.93 10.60
C MET A 13 -6.37 -2.51 9.21
N GLU A 14 -6.45 -1.19 8.98
CA GLU A 14 -6.82 -0.63 7.68
C GLU A 14 -5.74 -0.89 6.64
N ILE A 15 -4.45 -0.84 7.01
CA ILE A 15 -3.34 -1.23 6.14
C ILE A 15 -3.50 -2.67 5.65
N MET A 16 -3.76 -3.63 6.57
CA MET A 16 -3.93 -5.04 6.19
C MET A 16 -5.12 -5.24 5.25
N SER A 17 -6.23 -4.53 5.51
CA SER A 17 -7.43 -4.59 4.68
C SER A 17 -7.17 -3.99 3.29
N LEU A 18 -6.44 -2.88 3.22
CA LEU A 18 -6.03 -2.24 1.96
C LEU A 18 -5.12 -3.16 1.14
N MET A 19 -4.17 -3.84 1.77
CA MET A 19 -3.28 -4.77 1.06
C MET A 19 -4.09 -5.89 0.41
N GLN A 20 -5.01 -6.51 1.17
CA GLN A 20 -5.87 -7.58 0.66
C GLN A 20 -6.77 -7.12 -0.50
N GLU A 21 -7.30 -5.90 -0.44
CA GLU A 21 -8.10 -5.34 -1.52
C GLU A 21 -7.25 -5.09 -2.78
N ILE A 22 -6.02 -4.57 -2.62
CA ILE A 22 -5.10 -4.37 -3.74
C ILE A 22 -4.73 -5.71 -4.40
N GLU A 23 -4.39 -6.72 -3.60
CA GLU A 23 -4.10 -8.07 -4.11
C GLU A 23 -5.27 -8.64 -4.90
N THR A 24 -6.49 -8.50 -4.36
CA THR A 24 -7.71 -9.00 -5.00
C THR A 24 -8.05 -8.23 -6.28
N HIS A 25 -7.93 -6.91 -6.27
CA HIS A 25 -8.29 -6.04 -7.38
C HIS A 25 -7.31 -6.12 -8.54
N TYR A 26 -6.01 -6.12 -8.25
CA TYR A 26 -4.94 -6.11 -9.26
C TYR A 26 -4.39 -7.51 -9.57
N GLY A 27 -4.76 -8.53 -8.81
CA GLY A 27 -4.26 -9.90 -8.99
C GLY A 27 -2.76 -10.02 -8.68
N VAL A 28 -2.25 -9.20 -7.78
CA VAL A 28 -0.84 -9.19 -7.34
C VAL A 28 -0.70 -9.85 -5.98
N PHE A 29 0.52 -10.24 -5.61
CA PHE A 29 0.87 -10.64 -4.25
C PHE A 29 1.78 -9.57 -3.65
N ILE A 30 1.42 -9.05 -2.48
CA ILE A 30 2.18 -8.02 -1.78
C ILE A 30 2.97 -8.67 -0.65
N ASP A 31 4.29 -8.75 -0.83
CA ASP A 31 5.18 -9.21 0.24
C ASP A 31 5.20 -8.21 1.41
N PHE A 32 5.44 -8.70 2.63
CA PHE A 32 5.59 -7.86 3.82
C PHE A 32 6.69 -6.80 3.66
N ASP A 33 7.71 -7.05 2.84
CA ASP A 33 8.76 -6.08 2.53
C ASP A 33 8.24 -4.81 1.84
N TYR A 34 7.06 -4.87 1.20
CA TYR A 34 6.41 -3.71 0.60
C TYR A 34 5.56 -2.92 1.59
N ILE A 35 5.25 -3.47 2.77
CA ILE A 35 4.45 -2.82 3.81
C ILE A 35 5.34 -1.87 4.60
N THR A 36 5.66 -0.72 4.01
CA THR A 36 6.51 0.31 4.61
C THR A 36 5.80 1.66 4.66
N PRO A 37 6.14 2.54 5.63
CA PRO A 37 5.57 3.88 5.70
C PRO A 37 5.76 4.69 4.40
N GLU A 38 6.86 4.49 3.68
CA GLU A 38 7.12 5.19 2.41
C GLU A 38 6.18 4.75 1.29
N ASN A 39 5.95 3.44 1.15
CA ASN A 39 5.01 2.89 0.17
C ASN A 39 3.55 3.23 0.51
N LEU A 40 3.23 3.34 1.80
CA LEU A 40 1.88 3.63 2.29
C LEU A 40 1.62 5.10 2.57
N ARG A 41 2.59 5.97 2.29
CA ARG A 41 2.53 7.40 2.59
C ARG A 41 1.31 8.07 1.95
N ASN A 42 1.02 7.78 0.70
CA ASN A 42 -0.11 8.36 -0.04
C ASN A 42 -0.47 7.51 -1.26
N PHE A 43 -1.55 7.88 -1.94
CA PHE A 43 -2.03 7.16 -3.12
C PHE A 43 -1.00 7.10 -4.25
N GLN A 44 -0.12 8.10 -4.41
CA GLN A 44 0.94 8.08 -5.41
C GLN A 44 2.00 7.03 -5.07
N SER A 45 2.46 6.97 -3.82
CA SER A 45 3.39 5.94 -3.35
C SER A 45 2.80 4.54 -3.48
N ILE A 46 1.53 4.37 -3.10
CA ILE A 46 0.83 3.08 -3.21
C ILE A 46 0.73 2.66 -4.68
N SER A 47 0.38 3.57 -5.57
CA SER A 47 0.33 3.28 -7.02
C SER A 47 1.71 2.89 -7.56
N ALA A 48 2.79 3.55 -7.13
CA ALA A 48 4.15 3.22 -7.53
C ALA A 48 4.60 1.85 -7.01
N MET A 49 4.20 1.50 -5.78
CA MET A 49 4.41 0.18 -5.20
C MET A 49 3.73 -0.92 -6.04
N ILE A 50 2.46 -0.74 -6.38
CA ILE A 50 1.68 -1.70 -7.19
C ILE A 50 2.34 -1.90 -8.56
N GLU A 51 2.72 -0.82 -9.24
CA GLU A 51 3.39 -0.92 -10.54
C GLU A 51 4.76 -1.58 -10.43
N SER A 52 5.50 -1.37 -9.33
CA SER A 52 6.78 -2.06 -9.11
C SER A 52 6.58 -3.57 -8.98
N ILE A 53 5.53 -4.02 -8.29
CA ILE A 53 5.20 -5.45 -8.13
C ILE A 53 4.76 -6.07 -9.46
N LYS A 54 3.91 -5.38 -10.23
CA LYS A 54 3.39 -5.89 -11.52
C LYS A 54 4.47 -6.06 -12.60
N ASN A 55 5.56 -5.31 -12.48
CA ASN A 55 6.66 -5.34 -13.44
C ASN A 55 7.81 -6.29 -13.02
N GLN A 56 7.62 -7.07 -11.95
CA GLN A 56 8.49 -8.19 -11.57
C GLN A 56 8.04 -9.48 -12.28
#